data_AF-A0A7C1C339-F1
#
_entry.id   AF-A0A7C1C339-F1
#
_cell.length_a   1.000
_cell.length_b   1.000
_cell.length_c   1.000
_cell.angle_alpha   90.00
_cell.angle_beta   90.00
_cell.angle_gamma   90.00
#
_symmetry.space_group_name_H-M   'P 1'
#
loop_
_entity.id
_entity.type
_entity.pdbx_description
1 polymer ?
#
loop_
_entity_poly.entity_id
_entity_poly.type
_entity_poly.pdbx_seq_one_letter_code
_entity_poly.pdbx_strand_id
1 'polypeptide(L)'
;MTAEEFKSRLMPVRNKLFRFALSFLSNREEAEDAVQEVYLKMWKMRDDLGKYKSPEALMMTITRNHCFDKLKLKKNKAFTLNTDRDDTLFEDGHDHAEQTDLVSKVKQIIRCLPEQQKTIVHLRDVEGYAFEEITEITGYDLNYIRVNLSRGRKKIRETLLNLQRNETGRN
;
A
#
# COMPACT_ATOMS: atom_id res chain seq x y z
N MET A 1 22.35 8.27 -16.81
CA MET A 1 22.66 8.14 -15.35
C MET A 1 23.53 6.90 -15.12
N THR A 2 24.58 6.98 -14.30
CA THR A 2 25.47 5.83 -14.02
C THR A 2 24.86 4.83 -13.03
N ALA A 3 25.46 3.65 -12.90
CA ALA A 3 25.00 2.62 -11.95
C ALA A 3 25.14 3.06 -10.48
N GLU A 4 26.20 3.80 -10.15
CA GLU A 4 26.46 4.30 -8.80
C GLU A 4 25.51 5.44 -8.42
N GLU A 5 25.23 6.35 -9.36
CA GLU A 5 24.22 7.40 -9.20
C GLU A 5 22.83 6.81 -8.99
N PHE A 6 22.47 5.78 -9.76
CA PHE A 6 21.19 5.08 -9.59
C PHE A 6 21.07 4.48 -8.17
N LYS A 7 22.11 3.76 -7.73
CA LYS A 7 22.11 3.11 -6.41
C LYS A 7 21.97 4.14 -5.29
N SER A 8 22.81 5.17 -5.28
CA SER A 8 22.81 6.19 -4.21
C SER A 8 21.49 6.96 -4.15
N ARG A 9 20.90 7.30 -5.31
CA ARG A 9 19.69 8.12 -5.36
C ARG A 9 18.39 7.35 -5.12
N LEU A 10 18.28 6.11 -5.62
CA LEU A 10 17.00 5.39 -5.66
C LEU A 10 16.89 4.24 -4.66
N MET A 11 17.99 3.57 -4.29
CA MET A 11 17.93 2.45 -3.32
C MET A 11 17.36 2.81 -1.94
N PRO A 12 17.56 4.03 -1.40
CA PRO A 12 16.95 4.41 -0.13
C PRO A 12 15.41 4.33 -0.11
N VAL A 13 14.75 4.43 -1.27
CA VAL A 13 13.29 4.39 -1.40
C VAL A 13 12.74 2.97 -1.19
N ARG A 14 13.57 1.93 -1.28
CA ARG A 14 13.19 0.51 -1.24
C ARG A 14 12.21 0.19 -0.10
N ASN A 15 12.51 0.66 1.11
CA ASN A 15 11.72 0.33 2.29
C ASN A 15 10.31 0.94 2.24
N LYS A 16 10.17 2.13 1.65
CA LYS A 16 8.85 2.76 1.45
C LYS A 16 8.02 1.97 0.44
N LEU A 17 8.63 1.58 -0.69
CA LEU A 17 7.96 0.78 -1.73
C LEU A 17 7.52 -0.58 -1.17
N PHE A 18 8.39 -1.24 -0.41
CA PHE A 18 8.11 -2.54 0.19
C PHE A 18 6.95 -2.47 1.19
N ARG A 19 6.96 -1.49 2.11
CA ARG A 19 5.87 -1.30 3.08
C ARG A 19 4.54 -0.99 2.39
N PHE A 20 4.59 -0.13 1.37
CA PHE A 20 3.40 0.17 0.57
C PHE A 20 2.88 -1.10 -0.10
N ALA A 21 3.73 -1.84 -0.83
CA ALA A 21 3.32 -3.06 -1.53
C ALA A 21 2.74 -4.11 -0.58
N LEU A 22 3.38 -4.32 0.58
CA LEU A 22 2.92 -5.26 1.61
C LEU A 22 1.54 -4.88 2.22
N SER A 23 1.16 -3.60 2.18
CA SER A 23 -0.17 -3.18 2.64
C SER A 23 -1.32 -3.58 1.69
N PHE A 24 -0.99 -3.92 0.43
CA PHE A 24 -1.95 -4.33 -0.60
C PHE A 24 -1.84 -5.81 -0.97
N LEU A 25 -0.62 -6.36 -1.01
CA LEU A 25 -0.35 -7.71 -1.51
C LEU A 25 -0.48 -8.78 -0.42
N SER A 26 -0.52 -10.04 -0.85
CA SER A 26 -0.90 -11.17 0.00
C SER A 26 0.22 -11.55 0.96
N ASN A 27 1.46 -11.53 0.47
CA ASN A 27 2.63 -11.99 1.22
C ASN A 27 3.86 -11.12 0.93
N ARG A 28 4.94 -11.44 1.65
CA ARG A 28 6.23 -10.74 1.52
C ARG A 28 6.86 -10.92 0.13
N GLU A 29 6.79 -12.11 -0.45
CA GLU A 29 7.39 -12.41 -1.76
C GLU A 29 6.78 -11.54 -2.86
N GLU A 30 5.44 -11.44 -2.92
CA GLU A 30 4.73 -10.58 -3.87
C GLU A 30 5.16 -9.10 -3.70
N ALA A 31 5.38 -8.65 -2.46
CA ALA A 31 5.85 -7.30 -2.20
C ALA A 31 7.31 -7.10 -2.62
N GLU A 32 8.18 -8.08 -2.43
CA GLU A 32 9.57 -8.03 -2.91
C GLU A 32 9.63 -8.02 -4.44
N ASP A 33 8.83 -8.85 -5.12
CA ASP A 33 8.70 -8.87 -6.57
C ASP A 33 8.24 -7.53 -7.13
N ALA A 34 7.23 -6.91 -6.50
CA ALA A 34 6.74 -5.59 -6.90
C ALA A 34 7.85 -4.54 -6.82
N VAL A 35 8.66 -4.58 -5.76
CA VAL A 35 9.81 -3.67 -5.59
C VAL A 35 10.86 -3.91 -6.66
N GLN A 36 11.21 -5.18 -6.94
CA GLN A 36 12.17 -5.53 -7.97
C GLN A 36 11.72 -5.03 -9.36
N GLU A 37 10.46 -5.26 -9.72
CA GLU A 37 9.89 -4.81 -10.99
C GLU A 37 9.93 -3.28 -11.14
N VAL A 38 9.69 -2.54 -10.05
CA VAL A 38 9.81 -1.07 -10.04
C VAL A 38 11.26 -0.66 -10.31
N TYR A 39 12.24 -1.23 -9.63
CA TYR A 39 13.66 -0.91 -9.87
C TYR A 39 14.10 -1.26 -11.29
N LEU A 40 13.65 -2.39 -11.84
CA LEU A 40 13.92 -2.77 -13.23
C LEU A 40 13.34 -1.77 -14.22
N LYS A 41 12.11 -1.30 -14.00
CA LYS A 41 11.50 -0.23 -14.81
C LYS A 41 12.29 1.06 -14.72
N MET A 42 12.65 1.49 -13.51
CA MET A 42 13.45 2.70 -13.29
C MET A 42 14.82 2.61 -13.98
N TRP A 43 15.46 1.43 -13.96
CA TRP A 43 16.75 1.22 -14.62
C TRP A 43 16.64 1.33 -16.15
N LYS A 44 15.56 0.79 -16.73
CA LYS A 44 15.29 0.87 -18.17
C LYS A 44 15.07 2.32 -18.62
N MET A 45 14.40 3.14 -17.82
CA MET A 45 14.13 4.55 -18.13
C MET A 45 15.14 5.54 -17.51
N ARG A 46 16.29 5.06 -17.01
CA ARG A 46 17.24 5.84 -16.20
C ARG A 46 17.75 7.11 -16.88
N ASP A 47 17.81 7.12 -18.20
CA ASP A 47 18.31 8.25 -18.99
C ASP A 47 17.24 9.35 -19.16
N ASP A 48 15.96 9.01 -18.94
CA ASP A 48 14.83 9.94 -18.98
C ASP A 48 14.43 10.48 -17.60
N LEU A 49 15.02 9.97 -16.51
CA LEU A 49 14.62 10.34 -15.15
C LEU A 49 14.78 11.83 -14.83
N GLY A 50 15.66 12.54 -15.54
CA GLY A 50 15.81 13.99 -15.42
C GLY A 50 14.58 14.79 -15.83
N LYS A 51 13.64 14.18 -16.57
CA LYS A 51 12.37 14.81 -16.99
C LYS A 51 11.32 14.83 -15.89
N TYR A 52 11.49 14.03 -14.84
CA TYR A 52 10.52 13.88 -13.77
C TYR A 52 10.90 14.75 -12.56
N LYS A 53 9.91 15.42 -11.99
CA LYS A 53 10.09 16.30 -10.83
C LYS A 53 10.57 15.52 -9.60
N SER A 54 9.98 14.36 -9.34
CA SER A 54 10.39 13.47 -8.26
C SER A 54 10.48 12.02 -8.74
N PRO A 55 11.70 11.46 -8.88
CA PRO A 55 11.88 10.04 -9.15
C PRO A 55 11.27 9.14 -8.07
N GLU A 56 11.25 9.60 -6.82
CA GLU A 56 10.62 8.87 -5.70
C GLU A 56 9.10 8.81 -5.87
N ALA A 57 8.45 9.92 -6.21
CA ALA A 57 7.01 9.94 -6.48
C ALA A 57 6.66 9.05 -7.68
N LEU A 58 7.50 9.06 -8.72
CA LEU A 58 7.35 8.15 -9.87
C LEU A 58 7.46 6.68 -9.45
N MET A 59 8.46 6.32 -8.65
CA MET A 59 8.60 4.94 -8.14
C MET A 59 7.38 4.52 -7.36
N MET A 60 6.88 5.38 -6.46
CA MET A 60 5.68 5.10 -5.68
C MET A 60 4.42 4.97 -6.56
N THR A 61 4.32 5.76 -7.62
CA THR A 61 3.25 5.65 -8.64
C THR A 61 3.30 4.30 -9.33
N ILE A 62 4.48 3.87 -9.78
CA ILE A 62 4.69 2.58 -10.44
C ILE A 62 4.36 1.43 -9.48
N THR A 63 4.79 1.51 -8.22
CA THR A 63 4.46 0.51 -7.19
C THR A 63 2.95 0.42 -6.97
N ARG A 64 2.26 1.56 -6.81
CA ARG A 64 0.80 1.61 -6.68
C ARG A 64 0.10 0.92 -7.85
N ASN A 65 0.49 1.26 -9.07
CA ASN A 65 -0.12 0.69 -10.27
C ASN A 65 0.11 -0.83 -10.33
N HIS A 66 1.34 -1.29 -10.03
CA HIS A 66 1.64 -2.72 -9.98
C HIS A 66 0.78 -3.46 -8.93
N CYS A 67 0.61 -2.90 -7.74
CA CYS A 67 -0.25 -3.48 -6.71
C CYS A 67 -1.71 -3.57 -7.17
N PHE A 68 -2.22 -2.53 -7.84
CA PHE A 68 -3.60 -2.49 -8.32
C PHE A 68 -3.85 -3.48 -9.46
N ASP A 69 -2.88 -3.62 -10.38
CA ASP A 69 -2.94 -4.62 -11.45
C ASP A 69 -2.99 -6.04 -10.87
N LYS A 70 -2.14 -6.36 -9.89
CA LYS A 70 -2.15 -7.64 -9.18
C LYS A 70 -3.48 -7.90 -8.46
N LEU A 71 -4.02 -6.90 -7.77
CA LEU A 71 -5.32 -6.99 -7.10
C LEU A 71 -6.47 -7.23 -8.08
N LYS A 72 -6.47 -6.54 -9.23
CA LYS A 72 -7.46 -6.73 -10.29
C LYS A 72 -7.38 -8.14 -10.86
N LEU A 73 -6.18 -8.66 -11.12
CA LEU A 73 -5.98 -10.03 -11.60
C LEU A 73 -6.48 -11.06 -10.57
N LYS A 74 -6.23 -10.84 -9.28
CA LYS A 74 -6.74 -11.73 -8.21
C LYS A 74 -8.26 -11.74 -8.14
N LYS A 75 -8.90 -10.56 -8.20
CA LYS A 75 -10.37 -10.42 -8.27
C LYS A 75 -10.96 -11.14 -9.49
N ASN A 76 -10.33 -10.98 -10.66
CA ASN A 76 -10.78 -11.65 -11.87
C ASN A 76 -10.63 -13.17 -11.80
N LYS A 77 -9.52 -13.68 -11.26
CA LYS A 77 -9.33 -15.13 -11.05
C LYS A 77 -10.34 -15.71 -10.07
N ALA A 78 -10.62 -15.01 -8.97
CA ALA A 78 -11.66 -15.39 -8.03
C ALA A 78 -13.03 -15.43 -8.73
N PHE A 79 -13.36 -14.43 -9.54
CA PHE A 79 -14.60 -14.40 -10.31
C PHE A 79 -14.70 -15.57 -11.32
N THR A 80 -13.62 -15.94 -11.99
CA THR A 80 -13.57 -17.09 -12.92
C THR A 80 -13.67 -18.44 -12.21
N LEU A 81 -13.15 -18.55 -10.98
CA LEU A 81 -13.25 -19.75 -10.16
C LEU A 81 -14.61 -19.88 -9.44
N ASN A 82 -15.32 -18.76 -9.23
CA ASN A 82 -16.60 -18.69 -8.51
C ASN A 82 -17.83 -19.08 -9.36
N THR A 83 -17.68 -19.83 -10.46
CA THR A 83 -18.80 -20.62 -11.00
C THR A 83 -19.10 -21.84 -10.12
N ASP A 84 -18.17 -22.27 -9.26
CA ASP A 84 -18.39 -23.32 -8.27
C ASP A 84 -17.59 -23.03 -6.98
N ARG A 85 -18.03 -22.06 -6.18
CA ARG A 85 -18.02 -22.07 -4.69
C ARG A 85 -18.15 -20.68 -4.08
N ASP A 86 -18.87 -20.72 -2.96
CA ASP A 86 -19.22 -19.67 -2.03
C ASP A 86 -18.00 -18.97 -1.40
N ASP A 87 -18.23 -17.76 -0.92
CA ASP A 87 -17.28 -16.77 -0.39
C ASP A 87 -16.08 -17.38 0.37
N THR A 88 -14.88 -17.26 -0.19
CA THR A 88 -13.63 -17.39 0.56
C THR A 88 -13.03 -16.02 0.78
N LEU A 89 -13.41 -15.46 1.93
CA LEU A 89 -12.65 -14.47 2.67
C LEU A 89 -11.17 -14.88 2.65
N PHE A 90 -10.31 -13.89 2.39
CA PHE A 90 -8.85 -13.93 2.48
C PHE A 90 -8.36 -15.01 3.46
N GLU A 91 -7.93 -16.17 2.94
CA GLU A 91 -7.20 -17.14 3.75
C GLU A 91 -5.87 -16.51 4.14
N ASP A 92 -5.79 -16.19 5.43
CA ASP A 92 -4.64 -15.68 6.14
C ASP A 92 -3.48 -16.68 6.00
N GLY A 93 -2.44 -16.24 5.30
CA GLY A 93 -1.10 -16.75 5.53
C GLY A 93 -0.67 -16.32 6.93
N HIS A 94 -1.01 -17.17 7.91
CA HIS A 94 -0.72 -17.03 9.32
C HIS A 94 0.76 -16.74 9.58
N ASP A 95 1.08 -15.48 9.88
CA ASP A 95 2.06 -15.18 10.93
C ASP A 95 1.28 -15.13 12.25
N HIS A 96 1.09 -16.30 12.87
CA HIS A 96 0.70 -16.40 14.27
C HIS A 96 1.85 -15.93 15.15
N ALA A 97 2.06 -14.62 15.18
CA ALA A 97 2.66 -13.98 16.34
C ALA A 97 1.51 -13.34 17.10
N GLU A 98 1.07 -14.01 18.17
CA GLU A 98 0.35 -13.37 19.27
C GLU A 98 1.28 -12.28 19.85
N GLN A 99 1.29 -11.14 19.19
CA GLN A 99 1.80 -9.91 19.75
C GLN A 99 0.62 -8.96 19.75
N THR A 100 0.06 -8.80 20.95
CA THR A 100 -0.99 -7.85 21.35
C THR A 100 -0.49 -6.41 21.21
N ASP A 101 0.13 -6.08 20.08
CA ASP A 101 0.66 -4.76 19.78
C ASP A 101 -0.41 -3.96 19.04
N LEU A 102 -0.68 -2.77 19.56
CA LEU A 102 -1.56 -1.77 18.96
C LEU A 102 -1.17 -1.51 17.50
N VAL A 103 0.13 -1.54 17.19
CA VAL A 103 0.63 -1.33 15.82
C VAL A 103 0.14 -2.41 14.87
N SER A 104 0.18 -3.68 15.27
CA SER A 104 -0.30 -4.81 14.45
C SER A 104 -1.80 -4.71 14.20
N LYS A 105 -2.58 -4.37 15.24
CA LYS A 105 -4.03 -4.11 15.12
C LYS A 105 -4.31 -2.98 14.14
N VAL A 106 -3.61 -1.85 14.26
CA VAL A 106 -3.78 -0.71 13.33
C VAL A 106 -3.43 -1.09 11.90
N LYS A 107 -2.34 -1.85 11.68
CA LYS A 107 -1.98 -2.35 10.34
C LYS A 107 -3.08 -3.21 9.74
N GLN A 108 -3.67 -4.12 10.51
CA GLN A 108 -4.79 -4.96 10.06
C GLN A 108 -6.01 -4.11 9.69
N ILE A 109 -6.36 -3.12 10.52
CA ILE A 109 -7.48 -2.20 10.23
C ILE A 109 -7.23 -1.41 8.94
N ILE A 110 -6.01 -0.92 8.72
CA ILE A 110 -5.64 -0.23 7.48
C ILE A 110 -5.79 -1.17 6.28
N ARG A 111 -5.43 -2.45 6.40
CA ARG A 111 -5.63 -3.45 5.33
C ARG A 111 -7.10 -3.68 4.99
N CYS A 112 -8.02 -3.45 5.91
CA CYS A 112 -9.46 -3.56 5.68
C CYS A 112 -10.11 -2.29 5.11
N LEU A 113 -9.37 -1.18 4.97
CA LEU A 113 -9.92 0.02 4.37
C LEU A 113 -10.18 -0.14 2.86
N PRO A 114 -11.18 0.57 2.31
CA PRO A 114 -11.34 0.73 0.87
C PRO A 114 -10.03 1.18 0.21
N GLU A 115 -9.74 0.66 -0.99
CA GLU A 115 -8.44 0.83 -1.66
C GLU A 115 -7.98 2.28 -1.71
N GLN A 116 -8.86 3.23 -2.06
CA GLN A 116 -8.51 4.65 -2.15
C GLN A 116 -8.17 5.25 -0.77
N GLN A 117 -8.94 4.91 0.26
CA GLN A 117 -8.68 5.38 1.63
C GLN A 117 -7.38 4.76 2.16
N LYS A 118 -7.16 3.47 1.92
CA LYS A 118 -5.92 2.77 2.27
C LYS A 118 -4.71 3.43 1.63
N THR A 119 -4.74 3.67 0.32
CA THR A 119 -3.64 4.32 -0.40
C THR A 119 -3.32 5.68 0.21
N ILE A 120 -4.33 6.52 0.42
CA ILE A 120 -4.15 7.89 0.91
C ILE A 120 -3.64 7.89 2.36
N VAL A 121 -4.22 7.05 3.23
CA VAL A 121 -3.75 6.91 4.61
C VAL A 121 -2.32 6.39 4.65
N HIS A 122 -1.98 5.37 3.86
CA HIS A 122 -0.62 4.83 3.85
C HIS A 122 0.40 5.87 3.38
N LEU A 123 0.12 6.57 2.28
CA LEU A 123 1.03 7.61 1.79
C LEU A 123 1.20 8.76 2.79
N ARG A 124 0.12 9.22 3.43
CA ARG A 124 0.18 10.37 4.33
C ARG A 124 0.69 10.02 5.73
N ASP A 125 0.10 9.00 6.35
CA ASP A 125 0.26 8.72 7.78
C ASP A 125 1.36 7.67 8.05
N VAL A 126 1.74 6.85 7.05
CA VAL A 126 2.81 5.85 7.19
C VAL A 126 4.11 6.32 6.53
N GLU A 127 4.04 6.80 5.28
CA GLU A 127 5.24 7.20 4.53
C GLU A 127 5.57 8.70 4.62
N GLY A 128 4.64 9.51 5.14
CA GLY A 128 4.88 10.93 5.46
C GLY A 128 4.82 11.90 4.28
N TYR A 129 4.28 11.50 3.13
CA TYR A 129 4.21 12.37 1.94
C TYR A 129 3.35 13.62 2.17
N ALA A 130 3.76 14.74 1.59
CA ALA A 130 2.97 15.97 1.51
C ALA A 130 1.74 15.78 0.63
N PHE A 131 0.72 16.63 0.78
CA PHE A 131 -0.50 16.49 -0.01
C PHE A 131 -0.23 16.64 -1.51
N GLU A 132 0.66 17.55 -1.87
CA GLU A 132 1.10 17.81 -3.24
C GLU A 132 1.81 16.58 -3.83
N GLU A 133 2.66 15.90 -3.06
CA GLU A 133 3.29 14.66 -3.50
C GLU A 133 2.26 13.54 -3.68
N ILE A 134 1.25 13.46 -2.81
CA ILE A 134 0.16 12.49 -2.95
C ILE A 134 -0.66 12.78 -4.22
N THR A 135 -0.88 14.05 -4.57
CA THR A 135 -1.53 14.40 -5.86
C THR A 135 -0.70 13.92 -7.04
N GLU A 136 0.63 14.07 -6.99
CA GLU A 136 1.55 13.60 -8.03
C GLU A 136 1.56 12.07 -8.15
N ILE A 137 1.56 11.37 -7.01
CA ILE A 137 1.59 9.89 -6.94
C ILE A 137 0.27 9.27 -7.40
N THR A 138 -0.86 9.88 -7.05
CA THR A 138 -2.19 9.27 -7.22
C THR A 138 -2.98 9.81 -8.40
N GLY A 139 -2.66 11.02 -8.87
CA GLY A 139 -3.44 11.76 -9.86
C GLY A 139 -4.78 12.29 -9.33
N TYR A 140 -5.06 12.16 -8.03
CA TYR A 140 -6.28 12.69 -7.43
C TYR A 140 -6.16 14.18 -7.10
N ASP A 141 -7.29 14.87 -7.10
CA ASP A 141 -7.34 16.25 -6.64
C ASP A 141 -7.18 16.35 -5.11
N LEU A 142 -6.71 17.52 -4.66
CA LEU A 142 -6.42 17.78 -3.25
C LEU A 142 -7.65 17.59 -2.34
N ASN A 143 -8.84 17.93 -2.82
CA ASN A 143 -10.05 17.82 -2.02
C ASN A 143 -10.44 16.34 -1.84
N TYR A 144 -10.37 15.55 -2.91
CA TYR A 144 -10.57 14.10 -2.86
C TYR A 144 -9.61 13.43 -1.87
N ILE A 145 -8.34 13.84 -1.87
CA ILE A 145 -7.33 13.33 -0.92
C ILE A 145 -7.73 13.66 0.52
N ARG A 146 -8.08 14.92 0.83
CA ARG A 146 -8.47 15.35 2.18
C ARG A 146 -9.70 14.63 2.69
N VAL A 147 -10.72 14.48 1.85
CA VAL A 147 -11.97 13.78 2.20
C VAL A 147 -11.71 12.31 2.48
N ASN A 148 -10.96 11.61 1.61
CA ASN A 148 -10.67 10.19 1.81
C ASN A 148 -9.74 9.94 3.00
N LEU A 149 -8.77 10.83 3.24
CA LEU A 149 -7.93 10.77 4.42
C LEU A 149 -8.77 10.90 5.71
N SER A 150 -9.67 11.87 5.75
CA SER A 150 -10.57 12.07 6.90
C SER A 150 -11.46 10.85 7.12
N ARG A 151 -12.03 10.27 6.06
CA ARG A 151 -12.88 9.07 6.13
C ARG A 151 -12.08 7.85 6.59
N GLY A 152 -10.88 7.64 6.06
CA GLY A 152 -9.98 6.56 6.44
C GLY A 152 -9.60 6.64 7.92
N ARG A 153 -9.15 7.82 8.40
CA ARG A 153 -8.83 8.04 9.82
C ARG A 153 -10.02 7.82 10.75
N LYS A 154 -11.21 8.30 10.35
CA LYS A 154 -12.45 8.06 11.10
C LYS A 154 -12.74 6.56 11.22
N LYS A 155 -12.66 5.82 10.11
CA LYS A 155 -12.89 4.37 10.08
C LYS A 155 -11.87 3.63 10.95
N ILE A 156 -10.59 4.00 10.91
CA ILE A 156 -9.56 3.40 11.79
C ILE A 156 -9.91 3.62 13.26
N ARG A 157 -10.23 4.86 13.63
CA ARG A 157 -10.58 5.22 15.01
C ARG A 157 -11.80 4.44 15.51
N GLU A 158 -12.86 4.40 14.73
CA GLU A 158 -14.10 3.69 15.08
C GLU A 158 -13.87 2.19 15.26
N THR A 159 -13.15 1.55 14.34
CA THR A 159 -12.82 0.12 14.44
C THR A 159 -11.97 -0.16 15.68
N LEU A 160 -10.98 0.69 15.98
CA LEU A 160 -10.13 0.52 17.16
C LEU A 160 -10.91 0.67 18.47
N LEU A 161 -11.79 1.67 18.58
CA LEU A 161 -12.64 1.87 19.76
C LEU A 161 -13.59 0.69 19.99
N ASN A 162 -14.14 0.12 18.91
CA ASN A 162 -15.01 -1.05 19.00
C ASN A 162 -14.26 -2.29 19.50
N LEU A 163 -13.02 -2.51 19.02
CA LEU A 163 -12.17 -3.61 19.50
C LEU A 163 -11.87 -3.46 21.00
N GLN A 164 -11.49 -2.27 21.47
CA GLN A 164 -11.22 -2.01 22.88
C GLN A 164 -12.45 -2.21 23.79
N ARG A 165 -13.63 -1.81 23.32
CA ARG A 165 -14.89 -2.04 24.06
C ARG A 165 -15.21 -3.52 24.21
N ASN A 166 -15.00 -4.31 23.15
CA ASN A 166 -15.23 -5.75 23.17
C ASN A 166 -14.22 -6.51 24.05
N GLU A 167 -13.00 -6.00 24.19
CA GLU A 167 -11.99 -6.54 25.11
C GLU A 167 -12.33 -6.24 26.57
N THR A 168 -12.94 -5.08 26.85
CA THR A 168 -13.28 -4.66 28.22
C THR A 168 -14.58 -5.30 28.72
N GLY A 169 -15.52 -5.65 27.84
CA GLY A 169 -16.77 -6.33 28.19
C GLY A 169 -16.69 -7.86 28.33
N ARG A 170 -15.49 -8.44 28.14
CA ARG A 170 -15.22 -9.89 28.31
C ARG A 170 -14.48 -10.22 29.62
N ASN A 171 -14.08 -9.21 30.38
CA ASN A 171 -13.52 -9.33 31.74
C ASN A 171 -14.59 -8.92 32.76
#